data_AF-A0A673TFH4-F1
#
_entry.id   AF-A0A673TFH4-F1
#
_cell.length_a   1.000
_cell.length_b   1.000
_cell.length_c   1.000
_cell.angle_alpha   90.00
_cell.angle_beta   90.00
_cell.angle_gamma   90.00
#
_symmetry.space_group_name_H-M   'P 1'
#
loop_
_entity.id
_entity.type
_entity.pdbx_description
1 polymer ?
#
loop_
_entity_poly.entity_id
_entity_poly.type
_entity_poly.pdbx_seq_one_letter_code
_entity_poly.pdbx_strand_id
1 'polypeptide(L)'
;MSEEVTYADLNFQDSSKRKSIQGSGTVGIKAPPATSHVWHQRALALTLLCLLLLIGLGVLGSIFYMTLKKEMRKLNNLQNFKEELQRNVSLQLMHSMNSSKMIRDLSLTLQEIATKLCYELYKRQPEHKCKPCPKTWIWHEDNCYLVSMDYVTWQESAMFCSAQNASLLMIKNKHVLEFVKSRRLRNYWLGLPPREDYNSVILDEKILSSN
;
A
#
# COMPACT_ATOMS: atom_id res chain seq x y z
N MET A 1 57.49 52.59 -8.77
CA MET A 1 58.57 53.30 -8.06
C MET A 1 58.53 52.75 -6.65
N SER A 2 59.45 51.85 -6.32
CA SER A 2 59.40 51.03 -5.11
C SER A 2 59.96 51.80 -3.91
N GLU A 3 59.26 51.72 -2.78
CA GLU A 3 59.63 52.30 -1.50
C GLU A 3 60.51 51.37 -0.66
N GLU A 4 61.20 52.00 0.30
CA GLU A 4 61.71 51.46 1.58
C GLU A 4 62.98 50.58 1.51
N VAL A 5 63.94 50.58 2.45
CA VAL A 5 63.98 50.96 3.88
C VAL A 5 65.41 51.39 4.26
N THR A 6 65.53 52.27 5.25
CA THR A 6 66.76 52.72 5.93
C THR A 6 67.44 51.61 6.75
N TYR A 7 68.78 51.51 6.67
CA TYR A 7 69.62 50.56 7.40
C TYR A 7 70.10 51.14 8.74
N ALA A 8 70.37 50.27 9.72
CA ALA A 8 71.26 50.58 10.84
C ALA A 8 72.35 49.50 10.93
N ASP A 9 73.59 49.97 10.89
CA ASP A 9 74.84 49.21 10.83
C ASP A 9 75.49 49.18 12.22
N LEU A 10 75.92 48.01 12.71
CA LEU A 10 76.81 47.91 13.86
C LEU A 10 77.78 46.73 13.74
N ASN A 11 78.90 47.04 13.10
CA ASN A 11 80.27 47.01 13.64
C ASN A 11 80.86 45.66 14.10
N PHE A 12 81.73 45.09 13.26
CA PHE A 12 82.70 44.05 13.62
C PHE A 12 84.02 44.71 14.05
N GLN A 13 84.56 44.28 15.20
CA GLN A 13 85.96 44.57 15.54
C GLN A 13 86.85 43.37 15.18
N ASP A 14 87.89 43.71 14.43
CA ASP A 14 88.84 42.86 13.73
C ASP A 14 90.02 42.37 14.61
N SER A 15 90.67 41.32 14.09
CA SER A 15 92.10 40.97 14.19
C SER A 15 92.78 41.04 15.57
N SER A 16 93.14 39.91 16.16
CA SER A 16 94.35 39.14 15.83
C SER A 16 95.27 39.02 17.05
N LYS A 17 95.58 37.79 17.43
CA LYS A 17 96.92 37.45 17.92
C LYS A 17 97.18 35.98 17.70
N ARG A 18 97.81 35.71 16.56
CA ARG A 18 98.53 34.46 16.28
C ARG A 18 99.84 34.49 17.07
N LYS A 19 100.13 33.42 17.81
CA LYS A 19 101.51 33.01 18.05
C LYS A 19 101.63 31.50 17.83
N SER A 20 102.53 31.18 16.91
CA SER A 20 102.88 29.89 16.33
C SER A 20 103.52 28.92 17.33
N ILE A 21 103.50 27.62 17.03
CA ILE A 21 104.69 26.78 16.73
C ILE A 21 104.26 25.32 16.42
N GLN A 22 104.80 24.82 15.29
CA GLN A 22 105.01 23.45 14.78
C GLN A 22 104.33 22.20 15.38
N GLY A 23 103.85 21.32 14.49
CA GLY A 23 104.06 19.87 14.65
C GLY A 23 103.06 18.93 13.97
N SER A 24 103.42 18.42 12.79
CA SER A 24 103.12 17.10 12.19
C SER A 24 101.67 16.69 11.86
N GLY A 25 101.48 16.24 10.63
CA GLY A 25 100.19 15.86 10.06
C GLY A 25 99.68 14.46 10.43
N THR A 26 98.43 14.20 10.03
CA THR A 26 98.00 12.99 9.31
C THR A 26 96.56 13.20 8.83
N VAL A 27 96.34 12.87 7.55
CA VAL A 27 95.02 12.73 6.95
C VAL A 27 94.29 11.61 7.69
N GLY A 28 93.30 11.98 8.50
CA GLY A 28 92.37 11.06 9.14
C GLY A 28 90.98 11.29 8.56
N ILE A 29 90.51 10.35 7.75
CA ILE A 29 89.12 10.26 7.30
C ILE A 29 88.24 10.25 8.56
N LYS A 30 87.58 11.37 8.86
CA LYS A 30 86.60 11.43 9.95
C LYS A 30 85.27 10.89 9.42
N ALA A 31 84.98 9.65 9.83
CA ALA A 31 83.70 8.98 9.68
C ALA A 31 82.53 9.89 10.16
N PRO A 32 81.31 9.68 9.64
CA PRO A 32 80.13 10.45 10.07
C PRO A 32 79.94 10.31 11.58
N PRO A 33 79.39 11.33 12.27
CA PRO A 33 79.34 11.33 13.71
C PRO A 33 78.56 10.11 14.21
N ALA A 34 79.12 9.40 15.19
CA ALA A 34 78.49 8.27 15.82
C ALA A 34 77.08 8.66 16.28
N THR A 35 76.08 8.07 15.62
CA THR A 35 74.68 8.24 15.96
C THR A 35 74.49 7.75 17.38
N SER A 36 74.07 8.64 18.28
CA SER A 36 73.89 8.23 19.66
C SER A 36 72.86 7.11 19.69
N HIS A 37 73.22 5.98 20.30
CA HIS A 37 72.40 4.79 20.49
C HIS A 37 70.97 5.12 20.99
N VAL A 38 70.85 6.19 21.78
CA VAL A 38 69.60 6.72 22.33
C VAL A 38 68.62 7.20 21.24
N TRP A 39 69.09 7.78 20.14
CA TRP A 39 68.23 8.26 19.05
C TRP A 39 67.68 7.11 18.19
N HIS A 40 68.51 6.10 17.90
CA HIS A 40 68.04 4.89 17.22
C HIS A 40 67.02 4.13 18.07
N GLN A 41 67.25 4.02 19.37
CA GLN A 41 66.35 3.33 20.29
C GLN A 41 64.99 4.07 20.41
N ARG A 42 64.99 5.41 20.42
CA ARG A 42 63.76 6.22 20.40
C ARG A 42 63.01 6.10 19.08
N ALA A 43 63.71 6.12 17.94
CA ALA A 43 63.08 5.95 16.62
C ALA A 43 62.43 4.57 16.49
N LEU A 44 63.10 3.50 16.92
CA LEU A 44 62.55 2.14 16.94
C LEU A 44 61.33 2.00 17.86
N ALA A 45 61.34 2.66 19.02
CA ALA A 45 60.18 2.66 19.91
C ALA A 45 58.96 3.35 19.27
N LEU A 46 59.18 4.48 18.58
CA LEU A 46 58.10 5.22 17.89
C LEU A 46 57.54 4.45 16.70
N THR A 47 58.37 3.76 15.92
CA THR A 47 57.89 2.95 14.78
C THR A 47 57.08 1.76 15.28
N LEU A 48 57.52 1.08 16.34
CA LEU A 48 56.75 0.00 16.97
C LEU A 48 55.42 0.50 17.51
N LEU A 49 55.41 1.66 18.18
CA LEU A 49 54.17 2.28 18.66
C LEU A 49 53.20 2.60 17.51
N CYS A 50 53.72 3.17 16.41
CA CYS A 50 52.92 3.47 15.22
C CYS A 50 52.33 2.20 14.59
N LEU A 51 53.12 1.12 14.48
CA LEU A 51 52.65 -0.16 13.96
C LEU A 51 51.54 -0.76 14.83
N LEU A 52 51.69 -0.71 16.16
CA LEU A 52 50.66 -1.18 17.09
C LEU A 52 49.37 -0.38 16.96
N LEU A 53 49.46 0.94 16.78
CA LEU A 53 48.28 1.80 16.56
C LEU A 53 47.58 1.47 15.24
N LEU A 54 48.32 1.27 14.14
CA LEU A 54 47.75 0.90 12.85
C LEU A 54 47.04 -0.46 12.89
N ILE A 55 47.63 -1.44 13.59
CA ILE A 55 47.00 -2.75 13.79
C ILE A 55 45.71 -2.60 14.61
N GLY A 56 45.76 -1.83 15.71
CA GLY A 56 44.59 -1.55 16.54
C GLY A 56 43.45 -0.92 15.75
N LEU A 57 43.74 0.09 14.93
CA LEU A 57 42.76 0.75 14.05
C LEU A 57 42.21 -0.19 12.98
N GLY A 58 43.06 -1.04 12.39
CA GLY A 58 42.63 -2.04 11.40
C GLY A 58 41.68 -3.08 12.01
N VAL A 59 41.98 -3.57 13.22
CA VAL A 59 41.11 -4.50 13.95
C VAL A 59 39.77 -3.83 14.30
N LEU A 60 39.81 -2.60 14.85
CA LEU A 60 38.60 -1.85 15.18
C LEU A 60 37.74 -1.57 13.93
N GLY A 61 38.36 -1.15 12.82
CA GLY A 61 37.70 -0.91 11.55
C GLY A 61 37.07 -2.18 10.97
N SER A 62 37.76 -3.32 11.06
CA SER A 62 37.23 -4.62 10.62
C SER A 62 36.02 -5.07 11.46
N ILE A 63 36.10 -4.96 12.79
CA ILE A 63 34.98 -5.26 13.70
C ILE A 63 33.78 -4.36 13.39
N PHE A 64 34.02 -3.07 13.16
CA PHE A 64 32.98 -2.11 12.81
C PHE A 64 32.36 -2.44 11.44
N TYR A 65 33.17 -2.70 10.41
CA TYR A 65 32.70 -3.10 9.08
C TYR A 65 31.87 -4.39 9.13
N MET A 66 32.31 -5.40 9.87
CA MET A 66 31.57 -6.66 10.03
C MET A 66 30.23 -6.45 10.74
N THR A 67 30.20 -5.58 11.76
CA THR A 67 28.96 -5.20 12.46
C THR A 67 27.99 -4.50 11.51
N LEU A 68 28.44 -3.50 10.76
CA LEU A 68 27.62 -2.79 9.77
C LEU A 68 27.09 -3.73 8.69
N LYS A 69 27.94 -4.61 8.14
CA LYS A 69 27.55 -5.58 7.11
C LYS A 69 26.49 -6.56 7.61
N LYS A 70 26.55 -6.95 8.89
CA LYS A 70 25.55 -7.83 9.52
C LYS A 70 24.19 -7.15 9.61
N GLU A 71 24.15 -5.90 10.06
CA GLU A 71 22.90 -5.12 10.12
C GLU A 71 22.29 -4.88 8.74
N MET A 72 23.11 -4.54 7.74
CA MET A 72 22.64 -4.40 6.35
C MET A 72 22.07 -5.70 5.78
N ARG A 73 22.69 -6.85 6.08
CA ARG A 73 22.16 -8.16 5.65
C ARG A 73 20.81 -8.46 6.31
N LYS A 74 20.65 -8.14 7.60
CA LYS A 74 19.36 -8.29 8.30
C LYS A 74 18.29 -7.39 7.69
N LEU A 75 18.62 -6.14 7.36
CA LEU A 75 17.67 -5.20 6.75
C LEU A 75 17.19 -5.71 5.39
N ASN A 76 18.12 -6.15 4.52
CA ASN A 76 17.78 -6.74 3.23
C ASN A 76 16.91 -8.00 3.38
N ASN A 77 17.24 -8.88 4.34
CA ASN A 77 16.45 -10.08 4.61
C ASN A 77 15.04 -9.74 5.13
N LEU A 78 14.92 -8.75 6.02
CA LEU A 78 13.64 -8.30 6.56
C LEU A 78 12.77 -7.66 5.48
N GLN A 79 13.39 -6.90 4.57
CA GLN A 79 12.71 -6.31 3.43
C GLN A 79 12.22 -7.37 2.45
N ASN A 80 13.06 -8.35 2.11
CA ASN A 80 12.67 -9.49 1.28
C ASN A 80 11.52 -10.28 1.92
N PHE A 81 11.60 -10.56 3.22
CA PHE A 81 10.54 -11.26 3.95
C PHE A 81 9.23 -10.47 3.96
N LYS A 82 9.30 -9.15 4.13
CA LYS A 82 8.11 -8.27 4.05
C LYS A 82 7.48 -8.31 2.66
N GLU A 83 8.28 -8.24 1.59
CA GLU A 83 7.78 -8.30 0.21
C GLU A 83 7.18 -9.67 -0.12
N GLU A 84 7.82 -10.75 0.31
CA GLU A 84 7.32 -12.12 0.15
C GLU A 84 6.01 -12.32 0.91
N LEU A 85 5.95 -11.88 2.17
CA LEU A 85 4.73 -11.92 2.98
C LEU A 85 3.61 -11.11 2.32
N GLN A 86 3.92 -9.91 1.82
CA GLN A 86 2.95 -9.06 1.13
C GLN A 86 2.43 -9.72 -0.16
N ARG A 87 3.29 -10.35 -0.97
CA ARG A 87 2.87 -11.11 -2.17
C ARG A 87 2.00 -12.31 -1.80
N ASN A 88 2.40 -13.10 -0.80
CA ASN A 88 1.66 -14.27 -0.35
C ASN A 88 0.26 -13.89 0.16
N VAL A 89 0.16 -12.81 0.96
CA VAL A 89 -1.11 -12.26 1.42
C VAL A 89 -1.96 -11.77 0.25
N SER A 90 -1.37 -11.08 -0.73
CA SER A 90 -2.09 -10.56 -1.89
C SER A 90 -2.64 -11.69 -2.77
N LEU A 91 -1.84 -12.74 -3.00
CA LEU A 91 -2.23 -13.93 -3.75
C LEU A 91 -3.32 -14.71 -3.01
N GLN A 92 -3.20 -14.86 -1.69
CA GLN A 92 -4.23 -15.50 -0.87
C GLN A 92 -5.55 -14.71 -0.88
N LEU A 93 -5.49 -13.38 -0.82
CA LEU A 93 -6.67 -12.53 -0.92
C LEU A 93 -7.33 -12.66 -2.29
N MET A 94 -6.54 -12.64 -3.37
CA MET A 94 -7.05 -12.82 -4.74
C MET A 94 -7.70 -14.20 -4.90
N HIS A 95 -7.08 -15.26 -4.39
CA HIS A 95 -7.65 -16.60 -4.41
C HIS A 95 -8.98 -16.64 -3.64
N SER A 96 -9.02 -16.09 -2.42
CA SER A 96 -10.25 -15.99 -1.62
C SER A 96 -11.36 -15.24 -2.36
N MET A 97 -11.05 -14.10 -2.98
CA MET A 97 -11.99 -13.32 -3.78
C MET A 97 -12.49 -14.11 -5.00
N ASN A 98 -11.60 -14.81 -5.71
CA ASN A 98 -11.97 -15.60 -6.89
C ASN A 98 -12.86 -16.79 -6.53
N SER A 99 -12.53 -17.53 -5.47
CA SER A 99 -13.39 -18.61 -4.96
C SER A 99 -14.74 -18.08 -4.48
N SER A 100 -14.77 -16.95 -3.76
CA SER A 100 -16.02 -16.32 -3.33
C SER A 100 -16.89 -15.90 -4.52
N LYS A 101 -16.28 -15.33 -5.56
CA LYS A 101 -16.96 -14.99 -6.81
C LYS A 101 -17.55 -16.23 -7.48
N MET A 102 -16.76 -17.30 -7.64
CA MET A 102 -17.22 -18.55 -8.25
C MET A 102 -18.40 -19.16 -7.49
N ILE A 103 -18.37 -19.13 -6.15
CA ILE A 103 -19.48 -19.60 -5.30
C ILE A 103 -20.74 -18.75 -5.52
N ARG A 104 -20.61 -17.42 -5.60
CA ARG A 104 -21.74 -16.51 -5.90
C ARG A 104 -22.32 -16.78 -7.29
N ASP A 105 -21.48 -16.90 -8.32
CA ASP A 105 -21.90 -17.15 -9.69
C ASP A 105 -22.63 -18.50 -9.81
N LEU A 106 -22.11 -19.54 -9.13
CA LEU A 106 -22.76 -20.84 -9.06
C LEU A 106 -24.13 -20.77 -8.36
N SER A 107 -24.21 -20.02 -7.27
CA SER A 107 -25.47 -19.81 -6.54
C SER A 107 -26.52 -19.11 -7.40
N LEU A 108 -26.12 -18.09 -8.17
CA LEU A 108 -27.02 -17.37 -9.09
C LEU A 108 -27.50 -18.31 -10.21
N THR A 109 -26.58 -19.07 -10.81
CA THR A 109 -26.90 -20.03 -11.87
C THR A 109 -27.88 -21.09 -11.38
N LEU A 110 -27.65 -21.65 -10.18
CA LEU A 110 -28.54 -22.65 -9.59
C LEU A 110 -29.93 -22.07 -9.32
N GLN A 111 -30.00 -20.83 -8.82
CA GLN A 111 -31.26 -20.14 -8.57
C GLN A 111 -32.03 -19.89 -9.87
N GLU A 112 -31.36 -19.50 -10.95
CA GLU A 112 -31.97 -19.29 -12.27
C GLU A 112 -32.55 -20.61 -12.83
N ILE A 113 -31.76 -21.70 -12.78
CA ILE A 113 -32.21 -23.02 -13.23
C ILE A 113 -33.40 -23.50 -12.40
N ALA A 114 -33.35 -23.38 -11.07
CA ALA A 114 -34.44 -23.78 -10.19
C ALA A 114 -35.73 -22.98 -10.46
N THR A 115 -35.58 -21.66 -10.69
CA THR A 115 -36.69 -20.77 -11.03
C THR A 115 -37.34 -21.20 -12.35
N LYS A 116 -36.53 -21.44 -13.40
CA LYS A 116 -37.00 -21.87 -14.72
C LYS A 116 -37.67 -23.23 -14.67
N LEU A 117 -37.11 -24.19 -13.92
CA LEU A 117 -37.70 -25.51 -13.75
C LEU A 117 -39.03 -25.42 -13.00
N CYS A 118 -39.09 -24.64 -11.92
CA CYS A 118 -40.33 -24.46 -11.17
C CYS A 118 -41.41 -23.75 -11.99
N TYR A 119 -41.03 -22.76 -12.79
CA TYR A 119 -41.93 -22.11 -13.75
C TYR A 119 -42.60 -23.13 -14.70
N GLU A 120 -41.79 -23.99 -15.34
CA GLU A 120 -42.29 -25.03 -16.24
C GLU A 120 -43.20 -26.05 -15.53
N LEU A 121 -42.86 -26.42 -14.29
CA LEU A 121 -43.69 -27.32 -13.49
C LEU A 121 -45.03 -26.67 -13.12
N TYR A 122 -45.02 -25.43 -12.66
CA TYR A 122 -46.23 -24.69 -12.30
C TYR A 122 -47.16 -24.49 -13.51
N LYS A 123 -46.58 -24.17 -14.68
CA LYS A 123 -47.34 -24.03 -15.93
C LYS A 123 -48.06 -25.32 -16.34
N ARG A 124 -47.45 -26.48 -16.08
CA ARG A 124 -48.05 -27.79 -16.37
C ARG A 124 -49.01 -28.27 -15.29
N GLN A 125 -48.71 -27.95 -14.03
CA GLN A 125 -49.48 -28.35 -12.85
C GLN A 125 -49.64 -27.14 -11.92
N PRO A 126 -50.75 -26.38 -12.05
CA PRO A 126 -50.98 -25.17 -11.25
C PRO A 126 -51.03 -25.40 -9.73
N GLU A 127 -51.21 -26.64 -9.29
CA GLU A 127 -51.20 -27.04 -7.87
C GLU A 127 -49.83 -27.51 -7.36
N HIS A 128 -48.78 -27.44 -8.19
CA HIS A 128 -47.45 -27.87 -7.80
C HIS A 128 -46.92 -27.01 -6.64
N LYS A 129 -46.30 -27.64 -5.63
CA LYS A 129 -45.88 -26.97 -4.38
C LYS A 129 -44.73 -25.97 -4.54
N CYS A 130 -44.02 -26.02 -5.66
CA CYS A 130 -42.88 -25.13 -5.89
C CYS A 130 -43.36 -23.70 -6.15
N LYS A 131 -42.56 -22.72 -5.74
CA LYS A 131 -42.81 -21.30 -6.01
C LYS A 131 -41.58 -20.72 -6.71
N PRO A 132 -41.71 -20.17 -7.94
CA PRO A 132 -40.56 -19.69 -8.70
C PRO A 132 -39.85 -18.48 -8.07
N CYS A 133 -40.57 -17.71 -7.24
CA CYS A 133 -40.01 -16.52 -6.62
C CYS A 133 -39.25 -16.81 -5.32
N PRO A 134 -38.33 -15.90 -4.93
CA PRO A 134 -37.70 -15.95 -3.62
C PRO A 134 -38.73 -15.95 -2.47
N LYS A 135 -38.29 -16.40 -1.29
CA LYS A 135 -39.12 -16.36 -0.08
C LYS A 135 -39.63 -14.93 0.15
N THR A 136 -40.89 -14.79 0.56
CA THR A 136 -41.66 -13.53 0.75
C THR A 136 -42.12 -12.81 -0.52
N TRP A 137 -41.66 -13.22 -1.71
CA TRP A 137 -42.16 -12.67 -2.96
C TRP A 137 -43.43 -13.39 -3.40
N ILE A 138 -44.32 -12.63 -4.01
CA ILE A 138 -45.59 -13.10 -4.56
C ILE A 138 -45.35 -13.45 -6.01
N TRP A 139 -45.63 -14.70 -6.37
CA TRP A 139 -45.63 -15.13 -7.76
C TRP A 139 -46.98 -14.84 -8.42
N HIS A 140 -46.95 -14.18 -9.57
CA HIS A 140 -48.14 -14.00 -10.39
C HIS A 140 -47.76 -13.92 -11.88
N GLU A 141 -48.38 -14.79 -12.68
CA GLU A 141 -48.07 -14.97 -14.11
C GLU A 141 -46.58 -15.25 -14.34
N ASP A 142 -45.85 -14.34 -14.98
CA ASP A 142 -44.42 -14.50 -15.28
C ASP A 142 -43.52 -13.65 -14.37
N ASN A 143 -44.08 -12.99 -13.34
CA ASN A 143 -43.37 -12.00 -12.54
C ASN A 143 -43.44 -12.26 -11.03
N CYS A 144 -42.41 -11.81 -10.33
CA CYS A 144 -42.31 -11.80 -8.88
C CYS A 144 -42.55 -10.39 -8.33
N TYR A 145 -43.41 -10.30 -7.33
CA TYR A 145 -43.80 -9.02 -6.72
C TYR A 145 -43.47 -9.01 -5.23
N LEU A 146 -42.85 -7.94 -4.77
CA LEU A 146 -42.59 -7.71 -3.35
C LEU A 146 -43.47 -6.53 -2.88
N VAL A 147 -44.07 -6.70 -1.72
CA VAL A 147 -44.80 -5.61 -1.04
C VAL A 147 -44.02 -5.25 0.20
N SER A 148 -43.52 -4.02 0.26
CA SER A 148 -43.01 -3.44 1.50
C SER A 148 -44.16 -2.81 2.28
N MET A 149 -44.15 -2.99 3.59
CA MET A 149 -45.11 -2.37 4.52
C MET A 149 -44.52 -1.13 5.19
N ASP A 150 -43.33 -0.71 4.79
CA ASP A 150 -42.65 0.45 5.36
C ASP A 150 -43.24 1.75 4.80
N TYR A 151 -43.51 2.70 5.69
CA TYR A 151 -43.99 4.03 5.32
C TYR A 151 -42.81 4.92 4.98
N VAL A 152 -42.38 4.88 3.73
CA VAL A 152 -41.24 5.64 3.20
C VAL A 152 -41.66 6.54 2.04
N THR A 153 -40.79 7.47 1.66
CA THR A 153 -40.98 8.29 0.46
C THR A 153 -40.91 7.44 -0.81
N TRP A 154 -41.44 7.96 -1.93
CA TRP A 154 -41.33 7.29 -3.22
C TRP A 154 -39.88 6.99 -3.60
N GLN A 155 -38.98 7.96 -3.37
CA GLN A 155 -37.55 7.82 -3.68
C GLN A 155 -36.89 6.72 -2.84
N GLU A 156 -37.18 6.64 -1.55
CA GLU A 156 -36.71 5.56 -0.68
C GLU A 156 -37.26 4.20 -1.11
N SER A 157 -38.53 4.14 -1.51
CA SER A 157 -39.11 2.91 -2.04
C SER A 157 -38.45 2.47 -3.35
N ALA A 158 -38.09 3.40 -4.23
CA ALA A 158 -37.35 3.11 -5.46
C ALA A 158 -35.96 2.55 -5.15
N MET A 159 -35.23 3.17 -4.23
CA MET A 159 -33.92 2.70 -3.77
C MET A 159 -34.02 1.31 -3.12
N PHE A 160 -35.05 1.07 -2.32
CA PHE A 160 -35.31 -0.25 -1.72
C PHE A 160 -35.51 -1.33 -2.79
N CYS A 161 -36.33 -1.09 -3.81
CA CYS A 161 -36.51 -2.04 -4.91
C CYS A 161 -35.19 -2.32 -5.65
N SER A 162 -34.39 -1.28 -5.94
CA SER A 162 -33.10 -1.45 -6.61
C SER A 162 -32.10 -2.27 -5.79
N ALA A 163 -32.08 -2.11 -4.46
CA ALA A 163 -31.25 -2.93 -3.57
C ALA A 163 -31.64 -4.42 -3.59
N GLN A 164 -32.86 -4.74 -4.02
CA GLN A 164 -33.37 -6.10 -4.21
C GLN A 164 -33.25 -6.61 -5.66
N ASN A 165 -32.47 -5.93 -6.52
CA ASN A 165 -32.40 -6.19 -7.96
C ASN A 165 -33.78 -6.16 -8.65
N ALA A 166 -34.65 -5.26 -8.20
CA ALA A 166 -35.99 -5.08 -8.74
C ALA A 166 -36.28 -3.60 -9.00
N SER A 167 -37.46 -3.33 -9.55
CA SER A 167 -37.97 -1.99 -9.78
C SER A 167 -39.35 -1.82 -9.17
N LEU A 168 -39.72 -0.58 -8.90
CA LEU A 168 -41.09 -0.25 -8.54
C LEU A 168 -42.05 -0.70 -9.65
N LEU A 169 -43.21 -1.22 -9.23
CA LEU A 169 -44.15 -1.85 -10.15
C LEU A 169 -44.70 -0.85 -11.18
N MET A 170 -44.47 -1.16 -12.45
CA MET A 170 -45.13 -0.49 -13.58
C MET A 170 -46.34 -1.31 -14.03
N ILE A 171 -47.53 -0.72 -14.00
CA ILE A 171 -48.75 -1.37 -14.48
C ILE A 171 -48.81 -1.22 -16.00
N LYS A 172 -48.44 -2.29 -16.72
CA LYS A 172 -48.35 -2.30 -18.19
C LYS A 172 -49.59 -2.82 -18.89
N ASN A 173 -50.45 -3.55 -18.17
CA ASN A 173 -51.65 -4.17 -18.74
C ASN A 173 -52.75 -4.34 -17.67
N LYS A 174 -53.95 -4.69 -18.13
CA LYS A 174 -55.13 -4.90 -17.27
C LYS A 174 -54.96 -6.08 -16.30
N HIS A 175 -54.26 -7.14 -16.70
CA HIS A 175 -54.04 -8.31 -15.86
C HIS A 175 -53.26 -7.96 -14.58
N VAL A 176 -52.16 -7.21 -14.72
CA VAL A 176 -51.37 -6.71 -13.60
C VAL A 176 -52.20 -5.77 -12.72
N LEU A 177 -53.02 -4.89 -13.32
CA LEU A 177 -53.90 -4.00 -12.58
C LEU A 177 -54.91 -4.77 -11.70
N GLU A 178 -55.59 -5.75 -12.28
CA GLU A 178 -56.56 -6.58 -11.55
C GLU A 178 -55.88 -7.40 -10.46
N PHE A 179 -54.69 -7.93 -10.72
CA PHE A 179 -53.87 -8.59 -9.70
C PHE A 179 -53.58 -7.66 -8.52
N VAL A 180 -53.07 -6.45 -8.78
CA VAL A 180 -52.76 -5.48 -7.73
C VAL A 180 -54.01 -5.12 -6.93
N LYS A 181 -55.15 -4.87 -7.60
CA LYS A 181 -56.44 -4.60 -6.94
C LYS A 181 -56.89 -5.76 -6.06
N SER A 182 -56.70 -7.01 -6.51
CA SER A 182 -57.07 -8.21 -5.74
C SER A 182 -56.33 -8.34 -4.41
N ARG A 183 -55.14 -7.73 -4.29
CA ARG A 183 -54.33 -7.75 -3.04
C ARG A 183 -54.89 -6.85 -1.95
N ARG A 184 -55.88 -5.99 -2.26
CA ARG A 184 -56.51 -5.03 -1.32
C ARG A 184 -55.49 -4.17 -0.57
N LEU A 185 -54.35 -3.89 -1.20
CA LEU A 185 -53.32 -3.03 -0.65
C LEU A 185 -53.82 -1.58 -0.63
N ARG A 186 -53.39 -0.82 0.37
CA ARG A 186 -53.65 0.62 0.48
C ARG A 186 -52.31 1.33 0.55
N ASN A 187 -52.23 2.54 0.00
CA ASN A 187 -51.09 3.44 0.14
C ASN A 187 -49.74 2.79 -0.21
N TYR A 188 -49.55 2.42 -1.48
CA TYR A 188 -48.30 1.86 -1.98
C TYR A 188 -47.74 2.71 -3.14
N TRP A 189 -46.41 2.69 -3.27
CA TRP A 189 -45.73 3.32 -4.38
C TRP A 189 -45.73 2.42 -5.62
N LEU A 190 -45.89 3.03 -6.78
CA LEU A 190 -45.75 2.42 -8.09
C LEU A 190 -44.56 3.07 -8.82
N GLY A 191 -44.17 2.51 -9.97
CA GLY A 191 -43.03 3.00 -10.73
C GLY A 191 -43.21 4.37 -11.36
N LEU A 192 -44.40 4.97 -11.24
CA LEU A 192 -44.64 6.36 -11.63
C LEU A 192 -44.37 7.27 -10.43
N PRO A 193 -43.47 8.27 -10.55
CA PRO A 193 -43.27 9.23 -9.48
C PRO A 193 -44.55 10.02 -9.23
N PRO A 194 -44.84 10.40 -7.97
CA PRO A 194 -45.97 11.26 -7.66
C PRO A 194 -45.83 12.57 -8.43
N ARG A 195 -46.89 13.01 -9.12
CA ARG A 195 -46.95 14.38 -9.63
C ARG A 195 -47.13 15.31 -8.44
N GLU A 196 -46.48 16.47 -8.45
CA GLU A 196 -46.51 17.44 -7.33
C GLU A 196 -47.94 17.87 -6.93
N ASP A 197 -48.94 17.68 -7.79
CA ASP A 197 -50.29 18.21 -7.58
C ASP A 197 -51.37 17.25 -7.04
N TYR A 198 -51.13 15.94 -6.85
CA TYR A 198 -52.20 15.04 -6.34
C TYR A 198 -51.71 13.94 -5.40
N ASN A 199 -52.16 14.02 -4.14
CA ASN A 199 -51.83 13.15 -3.00
C ASN A 199 -52.31 11.70 -3.05
N SER A 200 -52.81 11.20 -4.18
CA SER A 200 -53.11 9.77 -4.32
C SER A 200 -53.33 9.46 -5.79
N VAL A 201 -52.48 8.60 -6.37
CA VAL A 201 -52.77 8.03 -7.68
C VAL A 201 -53.97 7.10 -7.52
N ILE A 202 -55.16 7.62 -7.83
CA ILE A 202 -56.35 6.78 -8.04
C ILE A 202 -56.03 5.94 -9.29
N LEU A 203 -56.05 4.63 -9.11
CA LEU A 203 -55.81 3.62 -10.16
C LEU A 203 -56.99 3.56 -11.13
N ASP A 204 -57.18 4.65 -11.85
CA ASP A 204 -58.11 4.72 -12.97
C ASP A 204 -57.43 4.24 -14.26
N GLU A 205 -58.26 3.78 -15.19
CA GLU A 205 -57.91 3.27 -16.52
C GLU A 205 -57.06 4.24 -17.36
N LYS A 206 -56.92 5.49 -16.93
CA LYS A 206 -56.13 6.56 -17.54
C LYS A 206 -54.62 6.27 -17.61
N ILE A 207 -54.10 5.36 -16.78
CA ILE A 207 -52.69 4.93 -16.86
C ILE A 207 -52.43 4.07 -18.11
N LEU A 208 -53.42 3.30 -18.56
CA LEU A 208 -53.30 2.45 -19.75
C LEU A 208 -53.37 3.24 -21.07
N SER A 209 -53.93 4.46 -21.06
CA SER A 209 -54.02 5.32 -22.24
C SER A 209 -52.85 6.30 -22.39
N SER A 210 -51.87 6.26 -21.49
CA SER A 210 -50.78 7.25 -21.42
C SER A 210 -49.40 6.67 -21.78
N ASN A 211 -49.34 5.40 -22.19
CA ASN A 211 -48.12 4.69 -22.63
C ASN A 211 -48.27 4.20 -24.07
#